data_AF-A0A520DIV9-F1
#
_entry.id   AF-A0A520DIV9-F1
#
_cell.length_a   1.000
_cell.length_b   1.000
_cell.length_c   1.000
_cell.angle_alpha   90.00
_cell.angle_beta   90.00
_cell.angle_gamma   90.00
#
_symmetry.space_group_name_H-M   'P 1'
#
loop_
_entity.id
_entity.type
_entity.pdbx_description
1 polymer ?
#
loop_
_entity_poly.entity_id
_entity_poly.type
_entity_poly.pdbx_seq_one_letter_code
_entity_poly.pdbx_strand_id
1 'polypeptide(L)'
;YLSEGTYKVTLSVKAGSGCYSDVFTKTITVYPLPVSKFISLANTCINTDYVLTDASTVTSATVNKIVKWQWDLGDNTIIEKTDNSPIIHKYTSTGTYKITLITTSSNGCISEVFSKDVIVTNLPIPDFTTPDVCLNDAFAEFVNTSKNVNGTSEGLTYQWNFGEIGSTTNTSNDKNGKHIYTVDGDYKVTLTITNENGCQISVEKAFTVNGQVKRADFSIQNENNLCSNSPVIINNLSEVATGKITKIEIYQDLDGKPEEFVTYKYPKSEDISLIYAAIGGNNNKDFRIKLKAYSGIDCFKEVIKQITLKPVPILEFSDIPSVCQNDGSVVINQARETSLIAGIGHYSGDGIDAEGNFNPKNVQPGVHTITYTFIADNGCVSVLKKDVNVYQSPTTDIGPTLYILAGGQITIPTVAEGKALTYKWSPSVGLNRDDVLNPIAFPDKDTEYELVATTSEGCKVITSVLVKVLQALVPPNSFTPNGDGVNDVWDIKYLDTYPSATIDVFNRNGGKVFSSVGYKTPFDGNYQNQPLPVGVYYYLINPRNGRKTITGPLT
;
A
#
# COMPACT_ATOMS: atom_id res chain seq x y z
N TYR A 1 74.65 30.90 48.68
CA TYR A 1 75.71 29.88 48.50
C TYR A 1 75.29 28.95 47.38
N LEU A 2 76.24 28.41 46.60
CA LEU A 2 75.96 27.61 45.39
C LEU A 2 75.90 26.09 45.67
N SER A 3 76.26 25.63 46.88
CA SER A 3 76.16 24.24 47.30
C SER A 3 75.46 24.11 48.65
N GLU A 4 74.98 22.90 48.95
CA GLU A 4 74.47 22.56 50.28
C GLU A 4 75.60 22.53 51.31
N GLY A 5 75.29 22.89 52.55
CA GLY A 5 76.26 22.89 53.63
C GLY A 5 76.00 23.97 54.68
N THR A 6 76.79 23.93 55.75
CA THR A 6 76.77 24.95 56.79
C THR A 6 77.91 25.94 56.54
N TYR A 7 77.55 27.21 56.37
CA TYR A 7 78.49 28.28 56.11
C TYR A 7 78.58 29.23 57.30
N LYS A 8 79.78 29.69 57.60
CA LYS A 8 80.01 30.73 58.62
C LYS A 8 80.11 32.08 57.93
N VAL A 9 79.20 32.99 58.27
CA VAL A 9 79.26 34.40 57.88
C VAL A 9 79.93 35.16 59.01
N THR A 10 80.98 35.91 58.68
CA THR A 10 81.72 36.74 59.62
C THR A 10 81.54 38.21 59.30
N LEU A 11 81.35 39.04 60.33
CA LEU A 11 81.32 40.50 60.23
C LEU A 11 82.37 41.08 61.17
N SER A 12 83.23 41.94 60.63
CA SER A 12 84.11 42.81 61.41
C SER A 12 84.01 44.21 60.82
N VAL A 13 83.88 45.22 61.68
CA VAL A 13 83.65 46.60 61.29
C VAL A 13 84.92 47.40 61.55
N LYS A 14 85.35 48.18 60.55
CA LYS A 14 86.53 49.05 60.66
C LYS A 14 86.12 50.44 61.11
N ALA A 15 86.67 50.92 62.22
CA ALA A 15 86.48 52.30 62.67
C ALA A 15 87.26 53.28 61.78
N GLY A 16 86.80 54.53 61.68
CA GLY A 16 87.43 55.58 60.85
C GLY A 16 88.90 55.89 61.21
N SER A 17 89.35 55.50 62.41
CA SER A 17 90.74 55.57 62.88
C SER A 17 91.61 54.38 62.49
N GLY A 18 91.07 53.37 61.80
CA GLY A 18 91.84 52.26 61.21
C GLY A 18 91.74 50.90 61.93
N CYS A 19 91.23 50.83 63.17
CA CYS A 19 91.09 49.59 63.94
C CYS A 19 89.85 48.78 63.53
N TYR A 20 89.94 47.44 63.56
CA TYR A 20 88.82 46.52 63.30
C TYR A 20 88.20 46.02 64.61
N SER A 21 86.88 45.80 64.61
CA SER A 21 86.18 45.14 65.73
C SER A 21 86.47 43.64 65.79
N ASP A 22 86.16 43.02 66.94
CA ASP A 22 86.06 41.57 67.05
C ASP A 22 85.13 41.00 65.97
N VAL A 23 85.45 39.78 65.54
CA VAL A 23 84.71 39.10 64.48
C VAL A 23 83.45 38.47 65.08
N PHE A 24 82.29 38.97 64.68
CA PHE A 24 81.03 38.29 64.97
C PHE A 24 80.77 37.21 63.92
N THR A 25 80.49 35.98 64.35
CA THR A 25 80.20 34.86 63.45
C THR A 25 78.76 34.40 63.59
N LYS A 26 78.05 34.23 62.47
CA LYS A 26 76.74 33.57 62.41
C LYS A 26 76.77 32.43 61.40
N THR A 27 76.20 31.29 61.74
CA THR A 27 76.08 30.16 60.82
C THR A 27 74.80 30.27 59.99
N ILE A 28 74.90 29.98 58.71
CA ILE A 28 73.78 29.82 57.77
C ILE A 28 73.83 28.40 57.23
N THR A 29 72.72 27.67 57.31
CA THR A 29 72.59 26.33 56.73
C THR A 29 71.89 26.44 55.39
N VAL A 30 72.51 25.92 54.34
CA VAL A 30 71.88 25.74 53.03
C VAL A 30 71.53 24.27 52.88
N TYR A 31 70.24 23.97 52.79
CA TYR A 31 69.72 22.62 52.71
C TYR A 31 69.75 22.07 51.26
N PRO A 32 69.88 20.74 51.08
CA PRO A 32 69.84 20.11 49.76
C PRO A 32 68.49 20.35 49.07
N LEU A 33 68.50 20.66 47.77
CA LEU A 33 67.26 20.71 46.99
C LEU A 33 66.74 19.29 46.72
N PRO A 34 65.44 19.02 46.89
CA PRO A 34 64.87 17.77 46.43
C PRO A 34 64.89 17.71 44.90
N VAL A 35 65.04 16.50 44.35
CA VAL A 35 65.00 16.20 42.91
C VAL A 35 63.73 15.39 42.64
N SER A 36 62.74 16.03 42.03
CA SER A 36 61.47 15.39 41.66
C SER A 36 61.68 14.38 40.53
N LYS A 37 61.04 13.21 40.64
CA LYS A 37 61.05 12.16 39.62
C LYS A 37 59.89 11.20 39.82
N PHE A 38 59.35 10.63 38.74
CA PHE A 38 58.34 9.58 38.82
C PHE A 38 58.44 8.56 37.68
N ILE A 39 57.83 7.39 37.89
CA ILE A 39 57.70 6.30 36.93
C ILE A 39 56.25 6.22 36.46
N SER A 40 56.07 6.07 35.15
CA SER A 40 54.77 5.99 34.49
C SER A 40 54.88 5.34 33.10
N LEU A 41 53.76 4.85 32.54
CA LEU A 41 53.73 4.37 31.15
C LEU A 41 53.66 5.54 30.16
N ALA A 42 54.18 5.36 28.94
CA ALA A 42 54.14 6.40 27.90
C ALA A 42 52.73 6.62 27.33
N ASN A 43 51.92 5.56 27.28
CA ASN A 43 50.57 5.56 26.71
C ASN A 43 49.58 5.00 27.73
N THR A 44 48.33 5.44 27.64
CA THR A 44 47.18 4.89 28.38
C THR A 44 45.89 5.09 27.59
N CYS A 45 44.80 4.54 28.08
CA CYS A 45 43.49 4.61 27.43
C CYS A 45 42.54 5.49 28.24
N ILE A 46 41.53 6.02 27.57
CA ILE A 46 40.46 6.73 28.26
C ILE A 46 39.81 5.83 29.32
N ASN A 47 39.49 6.41 30.48
CA ASN A 47 38.81 5.76 31.59
C ASN A 47 39.49 4.50 32.19
N THR A 48 40.76 4.23 31.85
CA THR A 48 41.55 3.17 32.48
C THR A 48 42.42 3.71 33.61
N ASP A 49 42.67 2.88 34.63
CA ASP A 49 43.55 3.23 35.75
C ASP A 49 44.98 3.50 35.24
N TYR A 50 45.43 4.74 35.38
CA TYR A 50 46.80 5.14 35.07
C TYR A 50 47.58 5.38 36.37
N VAL A 51 48.66 4.63 36.57
CA VAL A 51 49.42 4.61 37.82
C VAL A 51 50.69 5.45 37.70
N LEU A 52 50.86 6.40 38.63
CA LEU A 52 52.05 7.22 38.82
C LEU A 52 52.74 6.82 40.11
N THR A 53 54.03 6.46 40.03
CA THR A 53 54.82 6.07 41.19
C THR A 53 55.94 7.06 41.42
N ASP A 54 56.01 7.64 42.62
CA ASP A 54 57.09 8.57 42.99
C ASP A 54 58.45 7.87 43.00
N ALA A 55 59.46 8.57 42.50
CA ALA A 55 60.86 8.16 42.51
C ALA A 55 61.78 9.34 42.88
N SER A 56 61.22 10.37 43.54
CA SER A 56 61.92 11.58 43.93
C SER A 56 62.99 11.30 44.99
N THR A 57 64.05 12.09 44.99
CA THR A 57 65.20 11.90 45.91
C THR A 57 65.66 13.21 46.52
N VAL A 58 66.36 13.13 47.66
CA VAL A 58 67.07 14.25 48.27
C VAL A 58 68.34 13.71 48.91
N THR A 59 69.50 14.31 48.62
CA THR A 59 70.85 13.78 48.91
C THR A 59 71.12 13.54 50.40
N SER A 60 70.43 14.26 51.30
CA SER A 60 70.55 14.10 52.75
C SER A 60 69.18 14.06 53.43
N ALA A 61 68.42 12.98 53.20
CA ALA A 61 67.04 12.80 53.72
C ALA A 61 66.92 12.81 55.26
N THR A 62 68.02 12.63 56.00
CA THR A 62 68.08 12.75 57.46
C THR A 62 68.03 14.20 57.96
N VAL A 63 68.43 15.17 57.12
CA VAL A 63 68.51 16.60 57.45
C VAL A 63 67.41 17.40 56.73
N ASN A 64 66.96 16.94 55.56
CA ASN A 64 65.95 17.62 54.75
C ASN A 64 65.09 16.62 53.97
N LYS A 65 64.12 15.99 54.63
CA LYS A 65 63.21 14.99 54.00
C LYS A 65 62.17 15.65 53.11
N ILE A 66 61.72 14.96 52.06
CA ILE A 66 60.55 15.38 51.28
C ILE A 66 59.29 15.19 52.15
N VAL A 67 58.43 16.20 52.21
CA VAL A 67 57.19 16.19 53.02
C VAL A 67 55.94 16.57 52.24
N LYS A 68 56.08 17.10 51.03
CA LYS A 68 54.96 17.47 50.17
C LYS A 68 55.27 17.13 48.71
N TRP A 69 54.31 16.50 48.04
CA TRP A 69 54.32 16.21 46.61
C TRP A 69 53.14 16.92 45.98
N GLN A 70 53.40 17.83 45.04
CA GLN A 70 52.39 18.54 44.29
C GLN A 70 52.45 18.06 42.84
N TRP A 71 51.39 17.37 42.43
CA TRP A 71 51.22 16.82 41.10
C TRP A 71 50.26 17.69 40.30
N ASP A 72 50.63 18.00 39.07
CA ASP A 72 49.72 18.49 38.04
C ASP A 72 49.59 17.38 37.00
N LEU A 73 48.39 16.85 36.81
CA LEU A 73 48.15 15.74 35.89
C LEU A 73 47.93 16.20 34.44
N GLY A 74 47.98 17.51 34.18
CA GLY A 74 47.88 18.12 32.86
C GLY A 74 46.44 18.28 32.35
N ASP A 75 45.43 17.87 33.12
CA ASP A 75 44.00 17.92 32.78
C ASP A 75 43.19 18.85 33.70
N ASN A 76 43.87 19.82 34.32
CA ASN A 76 43.39 20.68 35.40
C ASN A 76 43.21 19.97 36.75
N THR A 77 43.62 18.71 36.88
CA THR A 77 43.68 18.02 38.17
C THR A 77 45.01 18.29 38.85
N ILE A 78 44.96 18.97 40.00
CA ILE A 78 46.09 19.15 40.90
C ILE A 78 45.91 18.25 42.13
N ILE A 79 46.92 17.46 42.47
CA ILE A 79 46.90 16.57 43.63
C ILE A 79 48.06 16.94 44.55
N GLU A 80 47.75 17.21 45.82
CA GLU A 80 48.75 17.40 46.87
C GLU A 80 48.77 16.20 47.82
N LYS A 81 49.96 15.66 48.09
CA LYS A 81 50.18 14.57 49.04
C LYS A 81 51.22 14.93 50.07
N THR A 82 51.10 14.31 51.24
CA THR A 82 52.07 14.39 52.35
C THR A 82 52.91 13.11 52.50
N ASP A 83 52.73 12.16 51.57
CA ASP A 83 53.47 10.92 51.43
C ASP A 83 53.75 10.61 49.95
N ASN A 84 54.53 9.56 49.71
CA ASN A 84 54.94 9.09 48.38
C ASN A 84 54.07 7.94 47.84
N SER A 85 52.86 7.72 48.37
CA SER A 85 52.01 6.64 47.88
C SER A 85 51.59 6.89 46.42
N PRO A 86 51.44 5.83 45.58
CA PRO A 86 51.10 5.99 44.16
C PRO A 86 49.81 6.79 43.93
N ILE A 87 49.71 7.42 42.77
CA ILE A 87 48.47 8.05 42.29
C ILE A 87 47.87 7.15 41.23
N ILE A 88 46.55 6.95 41.32
CA ILE A 88 45.75 6.31 40.27
C ILE A 88 44.84 7.38 39.70
N HIS A 89 44.95 7.64 38.40
CA HIS A 89 44.15 8.65 37.70
C HIS A 89 43.45 8.06 36.48
N LYS A 90 42.32 8.66 36.09
CA LYS A 90 41.57 8.29 34.88
C LYS A 90 41.35 9.52 34.02
N TYR A 91 41.98 9.53 32.86
CA TYR A 91 41.73 10.56 31.85
C TYR A 91 40.43 10.26 31.11
N THR A 92 39.51 11.23 31.07
CA THR A 92 38.19 11.07 30.43
C THR A 92 38.19 11.48 28.95
N SER A 93 39.26 12.14 28.50
CA SER A 93 39.40 12.66 27.14
C SER A 93 40.73 12.20 26.54
N THR A 94 40.76 12.03 25.22
CA THR A 94 41.99 11.72 24.50
C THR A 94 42.86 12.96 24.35
N GLY A 95 44.17 12.75 24.32
CA GLY A 95 45.14 13.81 24.11
C GLY A 95 46.48 13.48 24.73
N THR A 96 47.43 14.38 24.55
CA THR A 96 48.71 14.32 25.24
C THR A 96 48.65 15.21 26.47
N TYR A 97 48.85 14.62 27.64
CA TYR A 97 48.84 15.33 28.91
C TYR A 97 50.26 15.42 29.47
N LYS A 98 50.68 16.63 29.84
CA LYS A 98 51.98 16.87 30.46
C LYS A 98 51.83 16.79 31.97
N ILE A 99 52.32 15.70 32.56
CA ILE A 99 52.29 15.48 34.00
C ILE A 99 53.52 16.14 34.61
N THR A 100 53.33 16.95 35.65
CA THR A 100 54.42 17.58 36.37
C THR A 100 54.39 17.25 37.85
N LEU A 101 55.58 17.17 38.45
CA LEU A 101 55.78 16.94 39.88
C LEU A 101 56.74 17.99 40.45
N ILE A 102 56.31 18.62 41.53
CA ILE A 102 57.13 19.47 42.38
C ILE A 102 57.11 18.88 43.79
N THR A 103 58.28 18.77 44.41
CA THR A 103 58.41 18.27 45.79
C THR A 103 58.92 19.38 46.71
N THR A 104 58.40 19.41 47.93
CA THR A 104 58.87 20.34 48.97
C THR A 104 59.43 19.57 50.16
N SER A 105 60.58 20.01 50.63
CA SER A 105 61.26 19.43 51.77
C SER A 105 60.76 19.98 53.11
N SER A 106 61.11 19.32 54.22
CA SER A 106 60.74 19.73 55.57
C SER A 106 61.28 21.11 55.97
N ASN A 107 62.35 21.58 55.32
CA ASN A 107 62.91 22.91 55.53
C ASN A 107 62.45 23.93 54.47
N GLY A 108 61.43 23.60 53.67
CA GLY A 108 60.82 24.50 52.69
C GLY A 108 61.55 24.63 51.35
N CYS A 109 62.54 23.78 51.06
CA CYS A 109 63.20 23.76 49.75
C CYS A 109 62.27 23.13 48.70
N ILE A 110 62.09 23.81 47.58
CA ILE A 110 61.21 23.38 46.49
C ILE A 110 62.08 22.87 45.33
N SER A 111 61.76 21.70 44.79
CA SER A 111 62.47 21.14 43.64
C SER A 111 62.27 21.97 42.37
N GLU A 112 63.13 21.76 41.37
CA GLU A 112 62.75 22.06 39.99
C GLU A 112 61.58 21.17 39.54
N VAL A 113 60.85 21.62 38.51
CA VAL A 113 59.72 20.88 37.95
C VAL A 113 60.23 19.68 37.17
N PHE A 114 59.80 18.47 37.53
CA PHE A 114 59.99 17.29 36.69
C PHE A 114 58.73 17.03 35.88
N SER A 115 58.87 16.79 34.57
CA SER A 115 57.72 16.58 33.68
C SER A 115 57.87 15.35 32.80
N LYS A 116 56.76 14.63 32.55
CA LYS A 116 56.67 13.56 31.56
C LYS A 116 55.30 13.60 30.89
N ASP A 117 55.27 13.32 29.59
CA ASP A 117 54.03 13.27 28.82
C ASP A 117 53.40 11.87 28.87
N VAL A 118 52.07 11.82 28.85
CA VAL A 118 51.28 10.60 28.63
C VAL A 118 50.36 10.82 27.43
N ILE A 119 50.31 9.85 26.52
CA ILE A 119 49.37 9.85 25.40
C ILE A 119 48.14 9.05 25.81
N VAL A 120 47.00 9.70 25.92
CA VAL A 120 45.71 9.09 26.22
C VAL A 120 44.96 8.87 24.90
N THR A 121 44.66 7.63 24.58
CA THR A 121 43.98 7.26 23.32
C THR A 121 42.64 6.55 23.58
N ASN A 122 41.83 6.46 22.53
CA ASN A 122 40.56 5.75 22.62
C ASN A 122 40.77 4.23 22.71
N LEU A 123 39.86 3.56 23.42
CA LEU A 123 39.70 2.11 23.28
C LEU A 123 39.21 1.78 21.86
N PRO A 124 39.71 0.72 21.23
CA PRO A 124 39.12 0.23 19.98
C PRO A 124 37.72 -0.35 20.24
N ILE A 125 36.98 -0.65 19.18
CA ILE A 125 35.60 -1.15 19.20
C ILE A 125 35.65 -2.63 18.78
N PRO A 126 35.52 -3.58 19.73
CA PRO A 126 35.58 -5.01 19.43
C PRO A 126 34.25 -5.53 18.88
N ASP A 127 34.32 -6.28 17.78
CA ASP A 127 33.16 -6.97 17.20
C ASP A 127 33.56 -8.12 16.26
N PHE A 128 32.68 -9.10 16.09
CA PHE A 128 32.85 -10.21 15.13
C PHE A 128 31.52 -10.90 14.77
N THR A 129 31.47 -11.64 13.67
CA THR A 129 30.31 -12.49 13.32
C THR A 129 30.55 -13.96 13.64
N THR A 130 29.49 -14.68 13.98
CA THR A 130 29.49 -16.12 14.25
C THR A 130 28.98 -16.90 13.05
N PRO A 131 29.58 -18.06 12.72
CA PRO A 131 29.07 -18.92 11.65
C PRO A 131 27.90 -19.78 12.14
N ASP A 132 27.16 -20.39 11.20
CA ASP A 132 26.25 -21.50 11.49
C ASP A 132 26.98 -22.80 11.13
N VAL A 133 27.37 -23.59 12.14
CA VAL A 133 28.08 -24.86 11.94
C VAL A 133 27.49 -25.98 12.77
N CYS A 134 27.82 -27.20 12.40
CA CYS A 134 27.60 -28.40 13.19
C CYS A 134 28.92 -29.10 13.54
N LEU A 135 28.84 -30.11 14.42
CA LEU A 135 29.99 -30.87 14.88
C LEU A 135 30.84 -31.52 13.77
N ASN A 136 30.22 -31.93 12.65
CA ASN A 136 30.94 -32.58 11.55
C ASN A 136 31.48 -31.61 10.50
N ASP A 137 31.25 -30.31 10.66
CA ASP A 137 31.82 -29.32 9.74
C ASP A 137 33.33 -29.20 9.96
N ALA A 138 34.07 -28.82 8.91
CA ALA A 138 35.53 -28.79 8.95
C ALA A 138 36.10 -27.84 10.03
N PHE A 139 35.49 -26.66 10.23
CA PHE A 139 35.81 -25.69 11.27
C PHE A 139 34.71 -24.62 11.38
N ALA A 140 34.63 -23.96 12.55
CA ALA A 140 33.93 -22.71 12.73
C ALA A 140 34.84 -21.51 12.39
N GLU A 141 34.45 -20.67 11.44
CA GLU A 141 35.15 -19.43 11.10
C GLU A 141 34.42 -18.19 11.66
N PHE A 142 35.10 -17.47 12.55
CA PHE A 142 34.66 -16.23 13.16
C PHE A 142 35.29 -15.05 12.41
N VAL A 143 34.46 -14.19 11.82
CA VAL A 143 34.95 -13.07 11.02
C VAL A 143 35.03 -11.83 11.91
N ASN A 144 36.23 -11.31 12.09
CA ASN A 144 36.45 -10.09 12.85
C ASN A 144 35.90 -8.85 12.12
N THR A 145 35.10 -8.05 12.83
CA THR A 145 34.54 -6.78 12.35
C THR A 145 34.98 -5.59 13.21
N SER A 146 35.93 -5.80 14.12
CA SER A 146 36.47 -4.79 15.04
C SER A 146 37.14 -3.63 14.31
N LYS A 147 37.07 -2.44 14.92
CA LYS A 147 37.61 -1.19 14.38
C LYS A 147 38.22 -0.32 15.47
N ASN A 148 39.21 0.48 15.13
CA ASN A 148 39.58 1.67 15.89
C ASN A 148 38.45 2.72 15.80
N VAL A 149 38.48 3.73 16.68
CA VAL A 149 37.47 4.81 16.68
C VAL A 149 37.42 5.60 15.37
N ASN A 150 38.52 5.67 14.62
CA ASN A 150 38.57 6.28 13.29
C ASN A 150 37.97 5.38 12.18
N GLY A 151 37.48 4.18 12.52
CA GLY A 151 36.89 3.23 11.60
C GLY A 151 37.87 2.28 10.89
N THR A 152 39.19 2.40 11.12
CA THR A 152 40.19 1.50 10.50
C THR A 152 40.43 0.25 11.34
N SER A 153 41.09 -0.76 10.78
CA SER A 153 41.56 -1.96 11.51
C SER A 153 43.09 -2.05 11.59
N GLU A 154 43.78 -0.96 11.22
CA GLU A 154 45.24 -0.88 11.21
C GLU A 154 45.80 -0.90 12.62
N GLY A 155 46.93 -1.59 12.81
CA GLY A 155 47.60 -1.68 14.11
C GLY A 155 46.86 -2.48 15.19
N LEU A 156 45.74 -3.12 14.86
CA LEU A 156 45.02 -4.01 15.78
C LEU A 156 45.69 -5.40 15.83
N THR A 157 45.91 -5.90 17.03
CA THR A 157 46.23 -7.30 17.30
C THR A 157 45.01 -8.01 17.90
N TYR A 158 44.95 -9.32 17.73
CA TYR A 158 43.77 -10.14 18.04
C TYR A 158 44.17 -11.29 18.96
N GLN A 159 43.30 -11.61 19.90
CA GLN A 159 43.40 -12.80 20.73
C GLN A 159 42.00 -13.40 20.90
N TRP A 160 41.81 -14.54 20.27
CA TRP A 160 40.59 -15.34 20.35
C TRP A 160 40.66 -16.33 21.51
N ASN A 161 39.52 -16.56 22.15
CA ASN A 161 39.24 -17.70 23.01
C ASN A 161 37.89 -18.28 22.57
N PHE A 162 37.89 -19.53 22.11
CA PHE A 162 36.72 -20.19 21.53
C PHE A 162 35.77 -20.80 22.57
N GLY A 163 36.12 -20.74 23.87
CA GLY A 163 35.27 -21.21 24.96
C GLY A 163 35.25 -22.73 25.15
N GLU A 164 36.09 -23.49 24.44
CA GLU A 164 36.22 -24.94 24.59
C GLU A 164 37.26 -25.28 25.67
N ILE A 165 36.78 -25.42 26.91
CA ILE A 165 37.64 -25.71 28.08
C ILE A 165 38.38 -27.04 27.88
N GLY A 166 39.70 -27.02 28.06
CA GLY A 166 40.56 -28.21 27.96
C GLY A 166 41.09 -28.49 26.55
N SER A 167 40.66 -27.73 25.53
CA SER A 167 41.17 -27.84 24.16
C SER A 167 42.52 -27.13 24.01
N THR A 168 43.48 -27.81 23.38
CA THR A 168 44.83 -27.26 23.12
C THR A 168 44.86 -26.22 22.01
N THR A 169 43.80 -26.13 21.20
CA THR A 169 43.64 -25.16 20.11
C THR A 169 42.58 -24.09 20.40
N ASN A 170 42.16 -23.95 21.67
CA ASN A 170 41.10 -23.04 22.10
C ASN A 170 41.39 -21.54 21.88
N THR A 171 42.62 -21.17 21.48
CA THR A 171 43.01 -19.77 21.28
C THR A 171 43.72 -19.57 19.95
N SER A 172 43.53 -18.40 19.33
CA SER A 172 44.23 -17.98 18.12
C SER A 172 44.58 -16.49 18.17
N ASN A 173 45.64 -16.09 17.46
CA ASN A 173 45.99 -14.67 17.27
C ASN A 173 45.72 -14.18 15.84
N ASP A 174 45.05 -15.01 15.02
CA ASP A 174 44.70 -14.66 13.65
C ASP A 174 43.64 -13.55 13.62
N LYS A 175 43.63 -12.78 12.54
CA LYS A 175 42.62 -11.74 12.32
C LYS A 175 41.20 -12.31 12.38
N ASN A 176 40.95 -13.41 11.66
CA ASN A 176 39.70 -14.17 11.75
C ASN A 176 39.98 -15.44 12.55
N GLY A 177 39.13 -15.75 13.52
CA GLY A 177 39.28 -16.95 14.34
C GLY A 177 38.82 -18.19 13.58
N LYS A 178 39.58 -19.29 13.69
CA LYS A 178 39.16 -20.61 13.18
C LYS A 178 39.34 -21.65 14.27
N HIS A 179 38.31 -22.45 14.51
CA HIS A 179 38.33 -23.49 15.54
C HIS A 179 37.55 -24.73 15.14
N ILE A 180 38.07 -25.91 15.50
CA ILE A 180 37.39 -27.18 15.33
C ILE A 180 36.89 -27.62 16.71
N TYR A 181 35.58 -27.66 16.88
CA TYR A 181 34.96 -28.11 18.13
C TYR A 181 34.80 -29.62 18.12
N THR A 182 35.00 -30.25 19.28
CA THR A 182 34.94 -31.71 19.42
C THR A 182 33.64 -32.22 20.00
N VAL A 183 32.79 -31.32 20.51
CA VAL A 183 31.49 -31.61 21.10
C VAL A 183 30.48 -30.58 20.58
N ASP A 184 29.24 -30.99 20.35
CA ASP A 184 28.15 -30.06 20.06
C ASP A 184 27.63 -29.42 21.36
N GLY A 185 27.20 -28.17 21.30
CA GLY A 185 26.76 -27.44 22.48
C GLY A 185 26.94 -25.93 22.38
N ASP A 186 26.70 -25.26 23.50
CA ASP A 186 26.79 -23.80 23.60
C ASP A 186 28.14 -23.38 24.17
N TYR A 187 28.75 -22.40 23.51
CA TYR A 187 30.06 -21.84 23.80
C TYR A 187 29.97 -20.32 23.93
N LYS A 188 30.98 -19.76 24.61
CA LYS A 188 31.19 -18.32 24.75
C LYS A 188 32.50 -17.95 24.09
N VAL A 189 32.40 -17.37 22.90
CA VAL A 189 33.57 -16.98 22.11
C VAL A 189 33.94 -15.55 22.49
N THR A 190 35.18 -15.35 22.92
CA THR A 190 35.72 -14.04 23.29
C THR A 190 36.77 -13.61 22.28
N LEU A 191 36.62 -12.41 21.75
CA LEU A 191 37.66 -11.72 20.99
C LEU A 191 38.19 -10.56 21.83
N THR A 192 39.48 -10.58 22.11
CA THR A 192 40.21 -9.47 22.71
C THR A 192 41.04 -8.79 21.64
N ILE A 193 40.89 -7.48 21.49
CA ILE A 193 41.68 -6.69 20.55
C ILE A 193 42.55 -5.70 21.31
N THR A 194 43.73 -5.41 20.76
CA THR A 194 44.64 -4.40 21.29
C THR A 194 45.09 -3.48 20.16
N ASN A 195 45.04 -2.16 20.37
CA ASN A 195 45.59 -1.22 19.39
C ASN A 195 47.10 -0.99 19.58
N GLU A 196 47.72 -0.24 18.67
CA GLU A 196 49.16 0.08 18.69
C GLU A 196 49.63 0.79 19.97
N ASN A 197 48.72 1.46 20.68
CA ASN A 197 48.99 2.20 21.92
C ASN A 197 48.85 1.31 23.17
N GLY A 198 48.56 0.02 22.99
CA GLY A 198 48.39 -0.95 24.08
C GLY A 198 46.99 -0.98 24.68
N CYS A 199 46.02 -0.29 24.08
CA CYS A 199 44.64 -0.27 24.58
C CYS A 199 43.89 -1.54 24.22
N GLN A 200 43.53 -2.30 25.25
CA GLN A 200 42.91 -3.60 25.16
C GLN A 200 41.45 -3.57 25.61
N ILE A 201 40.59 -4.28 24.86
CA ILE A 201 39.18 -4.48 25.19
C ILE A 201 38.68 -5.78 24.57
N SER A 202 37.68 -6.40 25.19
CA SER A 202 37.14 -7.69 24.77
C SER A 202 35.64 -7.62 24.48
N VAL A 203 35.18 -8.48 23.57
CA VAL A 203 33.76 -8.77 23.33
C VAL A 203 33.53 -10.27 23.43
N GLU A 204 32.44 -10.67 24.07
CA GLU A 204 31.99 -12.06 24.19
C GLU A 204 30.68 -12.24 23.42
N LYS A 205 30.57 -13.30 22.61
CA LYS A 205 29.31 -13.71 21.98
C LYS A 205 29.01 -15.18 22.25
N ALA A 206 27.73 -15.47 22.50
CA ALA A 206 27.24 -16.84 22.55
C ALA A 206 27.30 -17.46 21.14
N PHE A 207 27.70 -18.72 21.07
CA PHE A 207 27.86 -19.47 19.83
C PHE A 207 27.48 -20.93 20.07
N THR A 208 26.68 -21.51 19.18
CA THR A 208 26.24 -22.90 19.29
C THR A 208 26.84 -23.72 18.17
N VAL A 209 27.55 -24.80 18.53
CA VAL A 209 27.89 -25.86 17.59
C VAL A 209 26.71 -26.81 17.56
N ASN A 210 26.00 -26.84 16.43
CA ASN A 210 24.80 -27.67 16.33
C ASN A 210 25.15 -29.16 16.25
N GLY A 211 24.26 -30.01 16.76
CA GLY A 211 24.37 -31.46 16.62
C GLY A 211 23.97 -31.93 15.22
N GLN A 212 23.98 -33.25 15.01
CA GLN A 212 23.45 -33.84 13.78
C GLN A 212 21.94 -33.60 13.65
N VAL A 213 21.47 -33.46 12.42
CA VAL A 213 20.03 -33.45 12.13
C VAL A 213 19.45 -34.81 12.50
N LYS A 214 18.57 -34.83 13.50
CA LYS A 214 17.95 -36.05 14.04
C LYS A 214 16.93 -36.58 13.03
N ARG A 215 16.06 -35.71 12.53
CA ARG A 215 15.00 -36.02 11.57
C ARG A 215 14.78 -34.82 10.64
N ALA A 216 14.79 -35.05 9.33
CA ALA A 216 14.21 -34.10 8.38
C ALA A 216 12.75 -34.49 8.15
N ASP A 217 11.82 -33.57 8.32
CA ASP A 217 10.40 -33.85 8.18
C ASP A 217 9.60 -32.58 7.89
N PHE A 218 8.43 -32.75 7.28
CA PHE A 218 7.45 -31.69 7.05
C PHE A 218 6.03 -32.24 6.92
N SER A 219 5.02 -31.46 7.29
CA SER A 219 3.61 -31.78 7.00
C SER A 219 3.02 -30.78 6.01
N ILE A 220 1.96 -31.19 5.31
CA ILE A 220 1.20 -30.31 4.43
C ILE A 220 -0.06 -29.90 5.16
N GLN A 221 -0.22 -28.60 5.41
CA GLN A 221 -1.33 -28.11 6.23
C GLN A 221 -2.69 -28.29 5.52
N ASN A 222 -2.73 -28.13 4.20
CA ASN A 222 -3.92 -28.23 3.38
C ASN A 222 -4.00 -29.55 2.57
N GLU A 223 -3.51 -30.66 3.12
CA GLU A 223 -3.38 -31.96 2.43
C GLU A 223 -4.70 -32.46 1.80
N ASN A 224 -5.84 -32.16 2.43
CA ASN A 224 -7.15 -32.60 1.96
C ASN A 224 -7.73 -31.75 0.82
N ASN A 225 -7.12 -30.59 0.52
CA ASN A 225 -7.63 -29.64 -0.47
C ASN A 225 -6.51 -29.00 -1.32
N LEU A 226 -5.81 -29.84 -2.08
CA LEU A 226 -4.68 -29.43 -2.92
C LEU A 226 -5.11 -29.17 -4.38
N CYS A 227 -5.74 -28.02 -4.61
CA CYS A 227 -5.99 -27.51 -5.96
C CYS A 227 -4.73 -26.84 -6.52
N SER A 228 -4.36 -27.11 -7.77
CA SER A 228 -3.11 -26.59 -8.36
C SER A 228 -3.02 -25.05 -8.48
N ASN A 229 -4.14 -24.32 -8.37
CA ASN A 229 -4.20 -22.86 -8.30
C ASN A 229 -4.12 -22.30 -6.87
N SER A 230 -4.01 -23.17 -5.86
CA SER A 230 -3.89 -22.79 -4.46
C SER A 230 -2.50 -23.14 -3.93
N PRO A 231 -1.93 -22.33 -3.03
CA PRO A 231 -0.62 -22.63 -2.47
C PRO A 231 -0.64 -23.92 -1.65
N VAL A 232 0.41 -24.72 -1.78
CA VAL A 232 0.68 -25.86 -0.88
C VAL A 232 1.46 -25.31 0.31
N ILE A 233 0.85 -25.38 1.50
CA ILE A 233 1.42 -24.82 2.73
C ILE A 233 2.16 -25.92 3.48
N ILE A 234 3.44 -25.70 3.75
CA ILE A 234 4.32 -26.69 4.39
C ILE A 234 4.71 -26.23 5.79
N ASN A 235 4.51 -27.11 6.78
CA ASN A 235 5.06 -26.92 8.12
C ASN A 235 6.36 -27.72 8.25
N ASN A 236 7.47 -27.02 8.51
CA ASN A 236 8.74 -27.68 8.84
C ASN A 236 8.64 -28.39 10.21
N LEU A 237 8.93 -29.68 10.24
CA LEU A 237 8.95 -30.54 11.42
C LEU A 237 10.33 -31.15 11.68
N SER A 238 11.36 -30.57 11.06
CA SER A 238 12.74 -31.06 11.17
C SER A 238 13.30 -30.82 12.58
N GLU A 239 14.00 -31.81 13.10
CA GLU A 239 14.59 -31.82 14.44
C GLU A 239 16.12 -32.01 14.35
N VAL A 240 16.85 -31.32 15.23
CA VAL A 240 18.28 -31.49 15.45
C VAL A 240 18.52 -32.00 16.87
N ALA A 241 19.61 -32.75 17.10
CA ALA A 241 19.95 -33.26 18.42
C ALA A 241 20.22 -32.14 19.44
N THR A 242 21.02 -31.15 19.04
CA THR A 242 21.42 -29.99 19.84
C THR A 242 21.45 -28.75 18.94
N GLY A 243 21.05 -27.59 19.46
CA GLY A 243 21.00 -26.35 18.70
C GLY A 243 19.74 -26.23 17.84
N LYS A 244 19.88 -25.76 16.59
CA LYS A 244 18.75 -25.43 15.69
C LYS A 244 18.99 -25.89 14.25
N ILE A 245 17.90 -25.97 13.48
CA ILE A 245 17.96 -26.02 12.02
C ILE A 245 18.35 -24.64 11.50
N THR A 246 19.46 -24.55 10.78
CA THR A 246 20.05 -23.29 10.31
C THR A 246 19.48 -22.89 8.95
N LYS A 247 19.18 -23.87 8.09
CA LYS A 247 18.45 -23.68 6.83
C LYS A 247 17.72 -24.95 6.40
N ILE A 248 16.73 -24.78 5.54
CA ILE A 248 16.16 -25.85 4.72
C ILE A 248 16.26 -25.49 3.25
N GLU A 249 16.37 -26.49 2.40
CA GLU A 249 16.26 -26.39 0.95
C GLU A 249 15.06 -27.23 0.51
N ILE A 250 14.15 -26.62 -0.25
CA ILE A 250 12.92 -27.27 -0.71
C ILE A 250 12.92 -27.34 -2.22
N TYR A 251 12.87 -28.57 -2.72
CA TYR A 251 12.71 -28.89 -4.13
C TYR A 251 11.23 -29.19 -4.35
N GLN A 252 10.55 -28.29 -5.05
CA GLN A 252 9.09 -28.33 -5.21
C GLN A 252 8.62 -29.43 -6.18
N ASP A 253 9.43 -29.74 -7.20
CA ASP A 253 9.17 -30.75 -8.23
C ASP A 253 10.47 -31.51 -8.54
N LEU A 254 10.78 -32.52 -7.72
CA LEU A 254 12.01 -33.31 -7.85
C LEU A 254 12.09 -34.06 -9.19
N ASP A 255 10.95 -34.41 -9.79
CA ASP A 255 10.87 -35.20 -11.02
C ASP A 255 11.05 -34.32 -12.26
N GLY A 256 10.33 -33.21 -12.33
CA GLY A 256 10.41 -32.29 -13.46
C GLY A 256 11.63 -31.37 -13.40
N LYS A 257 12.07 -31.02 -12.19
CA LYS A 257 13.05 -29.96 -11.95
C LYS A 257 13.99 -30.28 -10.76
N PRO A 258 14.82 -31.33 -10.87
CA PRO A 258 15.63 -31.83 -9.75
C PRO A 258 16.66 -30.84 -9.19
N GLU A 259 17.06 -29.84 -9.98
CA GLU A 259 18.05 -28.83 -9.61
C GLU A 259 17.42 -27.52 -9.09
N GLU A 260 16.10 -27.32 -9.22
CA GLU A 260 15.42 -26.12 -8.72
C GLU A 260 15.01 -26.30 -7.26
N PHE A 261 15.53 -25.44 -6.39
CA PHE A 261 15.15 -25.38 -4.98
C PHE A 261 15.16 -23.96 -4.44
N VAL A 262 14.39 -23.76 -3.36
CA VAL A 262 14.38 -22.51 -2.60
C VAL A 262 15.02 -22.77 -1.23
N THR A 263 15.89 -21.85 -0.80
CA THR A 263 16.53 -21.90 0.52
C THR A 263 15.81 -20.99 1.51
N TYR A 264 15.44 -21.55 2.66
CA TYR A 264 14.88 -20.80 3.78
C TYR A 264 15.85 -20.86 4.96
N LYS A 265 16.35 -19.71 5.40
CA LYS A 265 17.23 -19.61 6.58
C LYS A 265 16.40 -19.50 7.85
N TYR A 266 16.77 -20.24 8.89
CA TYR A 266 16.08 -20.33 10.17
C TYR A 266 14.55 -20.50 10.01
N PRO A 267 14.11 -21.55 9.30
CA PRO A 267 12.71 -21.70 8.89
C PRO A 267 11.78 -21.83 10.11
N LYS A 268 10.74 -21.00 10.14
CA LYS A 268 9.59 -21.21 11.04
C LYS A 268 8.50 -21.98 10.29
N SER A 269 7.54 -22.53 11.04
CA SER A 269 6.48 -23.36 10.48
C SER A 269 5.55 -22.62 9.51
N GLU A 270 5.47 -21.29 9.56
CA GLU A 270 4.48 -20.48 8.83
C GLU A 270 5.01 -19.89 7.50
N ASP A 271 6.29 -20.05 7.20
CA ASP A 271 6.98 -19.26 6.17
C ASP A 271 7.06 -19.94 4.79
N ILE A 272 6.45 -21.12 4.60
CA ILE A 272 6.70 -21.96 3.41
C ILE A 272 5.40 -22.21 2.63
N SER A 273 5.29 -21.50 1.50
CA SER A 273 4.20 -21.63 0.54
C SER A 273 4.77 -21.99 -0.83
N LEU A 274 4.34 -23.12 -1.39
CA LEU A 274 4.74 -23.57 -2.73
C LEU A 274 3.61 -23.31 -3.73
N ILE A 275 3.91 -22.59 -4.80
CA ILE A 275 2.94 -22.22 -5.83
C ILE A 275 3.19 -23.06 -7.07
N TYR A 276 2.18 -23.79 -7.51
CA TYR A 276 2.24 -24.60 -8.73
C TYR A 276 1.52 -23.88 -9.87
N ALA A 277 1.90 -24.21 -11.10
CA ALA A 277 1.13 -23.78 -12.27
C ALA A 277 -0.24 -24.47 -12.26
N ALA A 278 -1.29 -23.76 -12.72
CA ALA A 278 -2.61 -24.34 -12.88
C ALA A 278 -2.56 -25.54 -13.82
N ILE A 279 -3.12 -26.66 -13.38
CA ILE A 279 -3.18 -27.92 -14.13
C ILE A 279 -4.61 -28.07 -14.63
N GLY A 280 -4.81 -28.09 -15.95
CA GLY A 280 -6.12 -28.35 -16.55
C GLY A 280 -6.45 -29.84 -16.69
N GLY A 281 -7.67 -30.16 -17.12
CA GLY A 281 -8.09 -31.53 -17.44
C GLY A 281 -8.68 -32.30 -16.26
N ASN A 282 -8.75 -33.63 -16.39
CA ASN A 282 -9.43 -34.51 -15.42
C ASN A 282 -8.48 -35.39 -14.60
N ASN A 283 -7.18 -35.33 -14.87
CA ASN A 283 -6.20 -36.20 -14.22
C ASN A 283 -5.44 -35.43 -13.14
N ASN A 284 -5.36 -36.04 -11.96
CA ASN A 284 -4.46 -35.56 -10.92
C ASN A 284 -3.00 -35.68 -11.37
N LYS A 285 -2.14 -34.82 -10.83
CA LYS A 285 -0.71 -34.85 -11.07
C LYS A 285 0.05 -34.99 -9.77
N ASP A 286 0.94 -35.98 -9.72
CA ASP A 286 1.80 -36.22 -8.58
C ASP A 286 3.07 -35.36 -8.67
N PHE A 287 3.50 -34.85 -7.53
CA PHE A 287 4.76 -34.14 -7.35
C PHE A 287 5.51 -34.71 -6.15
N ARG A 288 6.81 -34.94 -6.29
CA ARG A 288 7.69 -35.30 -5.19
C ARG A 288 8.38 -34.05 -4.66
N ILE A 289 8.05 -33.66 -3.44
CA ILE A 289 8.71 -32.57 -2.73
C ILE A 289 9.84 -33.16 -1.90
N LYS A 290 11.07 -32.67 -2.11
CA LYS A 290 12.24 -33.00 -1.29
C LYS A 290 12.56 -31.83 -0.39
N LEU A 291 12.64 -32.07 0.92
CA LEU A 291 13.16 -31.12 1.90
C LEU A 291 14.49 -31.63 2.41
N LYS A 292 15.53 -30.80 2.30
CA LYS A 292 16.83 -31.02 2.94
C LYS A 292 16.96 -30.05 4.12
N ALA A 293 17.06 -30.57 5.33
CA ALA A 293 17.24 -29.78 6.54
C ALA A 293 18.69 -29.81 6.99
N TYR A 294 19.24 -28.64 7.31
CA TYR A 294 20.64 -28.46 7.69
C TYR A 294 20.74 -27.95 9.12
N SER A 295 21.68 -28.49 9.89
CA SER A 295 22.11 -27.92 11.18
C SER A 295 23.47 -27.23 11.10
N GLY A 296 24.17 -27.34 9.97
CA GLY A 296 25.48 -26.73 9.71
C GLY A 296 25.71 -26.62 8.20
N ILE A 297 26.98 -26.67 7.80
CA ILE A 297 27.36 -26.67 6.38
C ILE A 297 27.09 -28.05 5.77
N ASP A 298 27.65 -29.10 6.38
CA ASP A 298 27.64 -30.47 5.86
C ASP A 298 26.68 -31.38 6.63
N CYS A 299 26.22 -31.00 7.81
CA CYS A 299 25.20 -31.75 8.54
C CYS A 299 23.81 -31.51 7.98
N PHE A 300 23.32 -32.45 7.19
CA PHE A 300 21.94 -32.47 6.73
C PHE A 300 21.29 -33.84 6.79
N LYS A 301 19.97 -33.83 6.82
CA LYS A 301 19.13 -34.97 6.43
C LYS A 301 18.11 -34.50 5.42
N GLU A 302 17.55 -35.45 4.69
CA GLU A 302 16.51 -35.16 3.72
C GLU A 302 15.33 -36.11 3.85
N VAL A 303 14.20 -35.62 3.36
CA VAL A 303 12.94 -36.37 3.29
C VAL A 303 12.27 -36.04 1.98
N ILE A 304 11.63 -37.04 1.38
CA ILE A 304 10.82 -36.88 0.17
C ILE A 304 9.39 -37.28 0.53
N LYS A 305 8.43 -36.40 0.24
CA LYS A 305 7.00 -36.73 0.31
C LYS A 305 6.35 -36.45 -1.03
N GLN A 306 5.45 -37.35 -1.42
CA GLN A 306 4.63 -37.17 -2.60
C GLN A 306 3.36 -36.41 -2.23
N ILE A 307 2.96 -35.47 -3.09
CA ILE A 307 1.65 -34.84 -3.07
C ILE A 307 0.95 -35.09 -4.38
N THR A 308 -0.38 -35.06 -4.35
CA THR A 308 -1.22 -35.20 -5.53
C THR A 308 -2.03 -33.93 -5.69
N LEU A 309 -1.71 -33.14 -6.70
CA LEU A 309 -2.46 -31.93 -7.03
C LEU A 309 -3.64 -32.26 -7.92
N LYS A 310 -4.79 -31.70 -7.56
CA LYS A 310 -6.02 -31.77 -8.35
C LYS A 310 -5.96 -30.75 -9.49
N PRO A 311 -6.45 -31.13 -10.69
CA PRO A 311 -6.61 -30.16 -11.77
C PRO A 311 -7.68 -29.12 -11.40
N VAL A 312 -7.55 -27.93 -11.96
CA VAL A 312 -8.39 -26.77 -11.71
C VAL A 312 -9.01 -26.29 -13.04
N PRO A 313 -10.20 -25.68 -13.00
CA PRO A 313 -10.80 -25.12 -14.20
C PRO A 313 -9.93 -24.00 -14.78
N ILE A 314 -9.70 -24.02 -16.09
CA ILE A 314 -9.03 -22.94 -16.81
C ILE A 314 -10.10 -22.13 -17.52
N LEU A 315 -10.31 -20.90 -17.08
CA LEU A 315 -11.42 -20.06 -17.53
C LEU A 315 -10.97 -19.03 -18.56
N GLU A 316 -11.85 -18.79 -19.52
CA GLU A 316 -11.76 -17.68 -20.46
C GLU A 316 -13.06 -16.87 -20.35
N PHE A 317 -12.96 -15.54 -20.31
CA PHE A 317 -14.13 -14.64 -20.28
C PHE A 317 -13.86 -13.47 -21.22
N SER A 318 -14.44 -13.55 -22.42
CA SER A 318 -14.33 -12.49 -23.43
C SER A 318 -15.06 -11.21 -22.99
N ASP A 319 -14.80 -10.09 -23.66
CA ASP A 319 -15.45 -8.81 -23.37
C ASP A 319 -16.97 -8.91 -23.46
N ILE A 320 -17.66 -8.32 -22.47
CA ILE A 320 -19.11 -8.22 -22.45
C ILE A 320 -19.50 -6.94 -23.19
N PRO A 321 -20.35 -7.01 -24.24
CA PRO A 321 -20.86 -5.82 -24.90
C PRO A 321 -21.60 -4.91 -23.91
N SER A 322 -21.43 -3.59 -24.05
CA SER A 322 -22.23 -2.62 -23.31
C SER A 322 -23.71 -2.74 -23.66
N VAL A 323 -24.58 -2.41 -22.70
CA VAL A 323 -26.03 -2.49 -22.84
C VAL A 323 -26.70 -1.22 -22.36
N CYS A 324 -27.94 -0.99 -22.78
CA CYS A 324 -28.73 0.17 -22.36
C CYS A 324 -29.66 -0.21 -21.21
N GLN A 325 -29.87 0.72 -20.27
CA GLN A 325 -30.66 0.48 -19.05
C GLN A 325 -32.06 -0.10 -19.35
N ASN A 326 -32.71 0.36 -20.42
CA ASN A 326 -34.05 -0.10 -20.80
C ASN A 326 -34.08 -1.30 -21.75
N ASP A 327 -32.92 -1.89 -22.08
CA ASP A 327 -32.88 -3.13 -22.82
C ASP A 327 -33.65 -4.23 -22.05
N GLY A 328 -34.11 -5.24 -22.79
CA GLY A 328 -34.63 -6.47 -22.19
C GLY A 328 -33.53 -7.24 -21.47
N SER A 329 -33.88 -8.41 -20.92
CA SER A 329 -32.88 -9.33 -20.37
C SER A 329 -31.89 -9.74 -21.47
N VAL A 330 -30.59 -9.59 -21.20
CA VAL A 330 -29.48 -9.97 -22.08
C VAL A 330 -28.79 -11.19 -21.49
N VAL A 331 -28.49 -12.19 -22.31
CA VAL A 331 -27.76 -13.39 -21.87
C VAL A 331 -26.26 -13.16 -21.99
N ILE A 332 -25.54 -13.27 -20.88
CA ILE A 332 -24.08 -13.26 -20.81
C ILE A 332 -23.60 -14.71 -20.81
N ASN A 333 -22.95 -15.12 -21.90
CA ASN A 333 -22.44 -16.48 -22.13
C ASN A 333 -20.97 -16.50 -22.62
N GLN A 334 -20.27 -15.38 -22.46
CA GLN A 334 -18.89 -15.19 -22.92
C GLN A 334 -17.85 -15.89 -22.02
N ALA A 335 -18.25 -16.35 -20.83
CA ALA A 335 -17.39 -17.11 -19.96
C ALA A 335 -17.47 -18.61 -20.27
N ARG A 336 -16.33 -19.28 -20.37
CA ARG A 336 -16.26 -20.73 -20.57
C ARG A 336 -15.07 -21.36 -19.84
N GLU A 337 -15.23 -22.63 -19.54
CA GLU A 337 -14.14 -23.52 -19.12
C GLU A 337 -13.46 -24.09 -20.37
N THR A 338 -12.12 -24.15 -20.37
CA THR A 338 -11.31 -24.51 -21.55
C THR A 338 -10.44 -25.76 -21.36
N SER A 339 -10.31 -26.26 -20.14
CA SER A 339 -9.48 -27.42 -19.81
C SER A 339 -10.21 -28.76 -19.87
N LEU A 340 -11.51 -28.77 -20.17
CA LEU A 340 -12.37 -29.96 -20.25
C LEU A 340 -12.56 -30.66 -18.90
N ILE A 341 -12.49 -29.91 -17.80
CA ILE A 341 -12.79 -30.45 -16.47
C ILE A 341 -14.30 -30.48 -16.24
N ALA A 342 -14.81 -31.58 -15.69
CA ALA A 342 -16.23 -31.68 -15.35
C ALA A 342 -16.58 -30.79 -14.13
N GLY A 343 -17.72 -30.12 -14.19
CA GLY A 343 -18.20 -29.22 -13.14
C GLY A 343 -19.32 -28.31 -13.60
N ILE A 344 -19.64 -27.32 -12.76
CA ILE A 344 -20.73 -26.37 -12.96
C ILE A 344 -20.20 -24.94 -12.83
N GLY A 345 -20.49 -24.14 -13.85
CA GLY A 345 -20.26 -22.70 -13.84
C GLY A 345 -21.51 -21.93 -13.44
N HIS A 346 -21.35 -20.84 -12.70
CA HIS A 346 -22.43 -19.90 -12.39
C HIS A 346 -21.92 -18.47 -12.46
N TYR A 347 -22.82 -17.58 -12.87
CA TYR A 347 -22.60 -16.14 -12.84
C TYR A 347 -23.07 -15.54 -11.51
N SER A 348 -22.49 -14.40 -11.13
CA SER A 348 -22.90 -13.62 -9.97
C SER A 348 -22.48 -12.15 -10.14
N GLY A 349 -23.21 -11.26 -9.49
CA GLY A 349 -23.03 -9.81 -9.60
C GLY A 349 -24.36 -9.09 -9.54
N ASP A 350 -24.34 -7.77 -9.61
CA ASP A 350 -25.56 -6.97 -9.62
C ASP A 350 -26.32 -7.20 -10.93
N GLY A 351 -27.64 -7.38 -10.86
CA GLY A 351 -28.51 -7.49 -12.04
C GLY A 351 -28.42 -8.78 -12.86
N ILE A 352 -27.61 -9.77 -12.47
CA ILE A 352 -27.44 -11.06 -13.16
C ILE A 352 -27.89 -12.24 -12.29
N ASP A 353 -28.50 -13.26 -12.89
CA ASP A 353 -28.76 -14.55 -12.23
C ASP A 353 -27.62 -15.57 -12.45
N ALA A 354 -27.76 -16.77 -11.88
CA ALA A 354 -26.72 -17.80 -11.94
C ALA A 354 -26.51 -18.35 -13.36
N GLU A 355 -27.56 -18.32 -14.18
CA GLU A 355 -27.60 -18.79 -15.56
C GLU A 355 -27.02 -17.77 -16.56
N GLY A 356 -26.73 -16.54 -16.10
CA GLY A 356 -26.14 -15.47 -16.91
C GLY A 356 -27.15 -14.52 -17.54
N ASN A 357 -28.43 -14.54 -17.12
CA ASN A 357 -29.42 -13.58 -17.56
C ASN A 357 -29.22 -12.26 -16.81
N PHE A 358 -28.68 -11.26 -17.50
CA PHE A 358 -28.46 -9.91 -17.00
C PHE A 358 -29.62 -8.99 -17.40
N ASN A 359 -30.23 -8.32 -16.42
CA ASN A 359 -31.28 -7.34 -16.66
C ASN A 359 -30.80 -5.92 -16.30
N PRO A 360 -30.49 -5.07 -17.30
CA PRO A 360 -29.96 -3.73 -17.07
C PRO A 360 -30.92 -2.79 -16.32
N LYS A 361 -32.23 -3.08 -16.31
CA LYS A 361 -33.23 -2.27 -15.57
C LYS A 361 -33.10 -2.41 -14.06
N ASN A 362 -32.51 -3.51 -13.60
CA ASN A 362 -32.38 -3.80 -12.17
C ASN A 362 -31.13 -3.16 -11.56
N VAL A 363 -30.31 -2.46 -12.35
CA VAL A 363 -29.08 -1.82 -11.91
C VAL A 363 -29.05 -0.35 -12.33
N GLN A 364 -28.23 0.44 -11.63
CA GLN A 364 -28.02 1.84 -11.99
C GLN A 364 -27.11 1.94 -13.23
N PRO A 365 -27.18 3.01 -14.03
CA PRO A 365 -26.22 3.23 -15.10
C PRO A 365 -24.78 3.32 -14.55
N GLY A 366 -23.83 2.74 -15.27
CA GLY A 366 -22.43 2.67 -14.86
C GLY A 366 -21.79 1.33 -15.17
N VAL A 367 -20.58 1.15 -14.65
CA VAL A 367 -19.79 -0.08 -14.81
C VAL A 367 -20.15 -1.05 -13.69
N HIS A 368 -20.49 -2.29 -14.06
CA HIS A 368 -20.83 -3.37 -13.14
C HIS A 368 -19.89 -4.56 -13.36
N THR A 369 -19.35 -5.11 -12.28
CA THR A 369 -18.46 -6.28 -12.36
C THR A 369 -19.26 -7.57 -12.28
N ILE A 370 -19.20 -8.37 -13.34
CA ILE A 370 -19.76 -9.71 -13.42
C ILE A 370 -18.69 -10.73 -13.05
N THR A 371 -19.01 -11.62 -12.13
CA THR A 371 -18.13 -12.69 -11.67
C THR A 371 -18.63 -14.03 -12.19
N TYR A 372 -17.78 -14.77 -12.88
CA TYR A 372 -18.04 -16.15 -13.28
C TYR A 372 -17.21 -17.10 -12.41
N THR A 373 -17.88 -18.01 -11.72
CA THR A 373 -17.27 -18.98 -10.83
C THR A 373 -17.56 -20.38 -11.38
N PHE A 374 -16.51 -21.17 -11.57
CA PHE A 374 -16.64 -22.57 -11.98
C PHE A 374 -16.17 -23.47 -10.84
N ILE A 375 -17.04 -24.39 -10.43
CA ILE A 375 -16.77 -25.39 -9.40
C ILE A 375 -16.65 -26.75 -10.09
N ALA A 376 -15.45 -27.32 -10.11
CA ALA A 376 -15.20 -28.65 -10.64
C ALA A 376 -15.75 -29.74 -9.69
N ASP A 377 -16.09 -30.90 -10.25
CA ASP A 377 -16.61 -32.06 -9.49
C ASP A 377 -15.60 -32.57 -8.44
N ASN A 378 -14.31 -32.29 -8.64
CA ASN A 378 -13.24 -32.62 -7.69
C ASN A 378 -13.13 -31.63 -6.50
N GLY A 379 -13.99 -30.61 -6.47
CA GLY A 379 -14.09 -29.56 -5.46
C GLY A 379 -13.24 -28.31 -5.73
N CYS A 380 -12.43 -28.28 -6.78
CA CYS A 380 -11.58 -27.13 -7.09
C CYS A 380 -12.34 -26.01 -7.79
N VAL A 381 -12.03 -24.77 -7.42
CA VAL A 381 -12.76 -23.59 -7.88
C VAL A 381 -11.81 -22.64 -8.60
N SER A 382 -12.27 -22.10 -9.73
CA SER A 382 -11.66 -20.98 -10.41
C SER A 382 -12.68 -19.87 -10.59
N VAL A 383 -12.22 -18.62 -10.51
CA VAL A 383 -13.07 -17.43 -10.61
C VAL A 383 -12.45 -16.47 -11.62
N LEU A 384 -13.27 -15.90 -12.48
CA LEU A 384 -12.89 -14.80 -13.36
C LEU A 384 -13.90 -13.67 -13.27
N LYS A 385 -13.43 -12.43 -13.48
CA LYS A 385 -14.28 -11.23 -13.42
C LYS A 385 -14.18 -10.44 -14.70
N LYS A 386 -15.30 -9.86 -15.12
CA LYS A 386 -15.40 -9.01 -16.31
C LYS A 386 -16.44 -7.93 -16.10
N ASP A 387 -16.16 -6.74 -16.59
CA ASP A 387 -17.06 -5.61 -16.44
C ASP A 387 -18.04 -5.53 -17.61
N VAL A 388 -19.28 -5.16 -17.31
CA VAL A 388 -20.31 -4.74 -18.27
C VAL A 388 -20.66 -3.28 -18.01
N ASN A 389 -20.77 -2.49 -19.07
CA ASN A 389 -21.16 -1.08 -18.95
C ASN A 389 -22.64 -0.92 -19.29
N VAL A 390 -23.40 -0.33 -18.37
CA VAL A 390 -24.83 -0.03 -18.52
C VAL A 390 -25.00 1.47 -18.79
N TYR A 391 -25.41 1.81 -20.01
CA TYR A 391 -25.66 3.18 -20.39
C TYR A 391 -27.08 3.63 -20.02
N GLN A 392 -27.21 4.87 -19.57
CA GLN A 392 -28.50 5.49 -19.29
C GLN A 392 -29.33 5.55 -20.58
N SER A 393 -30.50 4.90 -20.57
CA SER A 393 -31.44 5.02 -21.68
C SER A 393 -32.09 6.40 -21.69
N PRO A 394 -32.31 6.99 -22.87
CA PRO A 394 -33.00 8.26 -22.99
C PRO A 394 -34.48 8.13 -22.65
N THR A 395 -35.10 9.23 -22.24
CA THR A 395 -36.55 9.35 -22.03
C THR A 395 -37.13 10.36 -23.00
N THR A 396 -38.38 10.14 -23.41
CA THR A 396 -39.12 11.05 -24.30
C THR A 396 -40.57 11.20 -23.83
N ASP A 397 -41.09 12.41 -23.92
CA ASP A 397 -42.51 12.74 -23.78
C ASP A 397 -42.93 13.60 -24.98
N ILE A 398 -43.77 13.06 -25.84
CA ILE A 398 -44.23 13.68 -27.07
C ILE A 398 -45.55 14.46 -26.88
N GLY A 399 -46.19 14.34 -25.72
CA GLY A 399 -47.49 14.96 -25.45
C GLY A 399 -48.68 14.26 -26.15
N PRO A 400 -49.87 14.87 -26.11
CA PRO A 400 -51.10 14.25 -26.58
C PRO A 400 -51.25 14.30 -28.12
N THR A 401 -52.31 13.65 -28.63
CA THR A 401 -52.76 13.81 -30.03
C THR A 401 -52.93 15.28 -30.40
N LEU A 402 -52.36 15.66 -31.54
CA LEU A 402 -52.38 17.03 -32.05
C LEU A 402 -53.44 17.20 -33.15
N TYR A 403 -53.94 18.43 -33.32
CA TYR A 403 -54.95 18.77 -34.31
C TYR A 403 -54.51 19.98 -35.12
N ILE A 404 -54.55 19.86 -36.45
CA ILE A 404 -54.33 20.96 -37.39
C ILE A 404 -55.51 21.11 -38.33
N LEU A 405 -55.65 22.28 -38.93
CA LEU A 405 -56.58 22.46 -40.05
C LEU A 405 -55.91 21.97 -41.34
N ALA A 406 -56.70 21.56 -42.34
CA ALA A 406 -56.16 21.28 -43.67
C ALA A 406 -55.33 22.47 -44.20
N GLY A 407 -54.10 22.21 -44.63
CA GLY A 407 -53.11 23.22 -45.04
C GLY A 407 -52.47 24.01 -43.89
N GLY A 408 -52.78 23.69 -42.63
CA GLY A 408 -52.18 24.28 -41.44
C GLY A 408 -50.89 23.57 -41.03
N GLN A 409 -50.21 24.14 -40.03
CA GLN A 409 -48.98 23.59 -39.47
C GLN A 409 -48.99 23.67 -37.95
N ILE A 410 -48.31 22.72 -37.28
CA ILE A 410 -48.12 22.70 -35.83
C ILE A 410 -46.72 22.22 -35.49
N THR A 411 -46.12 22.76 -34.43
CA THR A 411 -44.89 22.20 -33.87
C THR A 411 -45.25 21.02 -32.96
N ILE A 412 -44.61 19.87 -33.17
CA ILE A 412 -44.75 18.73 -32.26
C ILE A 412 -43.97 19.04 -30.97
N PRO A 413 -44.61 19.13 -29.79
CA PRO A 413 -43.99 19.63 -28.57
C PRO A 413 -43.31 18.51 -27.77
N THR A 414 -42.23 17.95 -28.32
CA THR A 414 -41.49 16.84 -27.71
C THR A 414 -40.46 17.33 -26.69
N VAL A 415 -40.44 16.66 -25.54
CA VAL A 415 -39.36 16.75 -24.55
C VAL A 415 -38.56 15.45 -24.59
N ALA A 416 -37.24 15.55 -24.57
CA ALA A 416 -36.35 14.40 -24.47
C ALA A 416 -35.23 14.70 -23.47
N GLU A 417 -34.92 13.71 -22.62
CA GLU A 417 -33.77 13.76 -21.71
C GLU A 417 -32.81 12.62 -22.04
N GLY A 418 -31.52 12.93 -22.07
CA GLY A 418 -30.48 11.97 -22.40
C GLY A 418 -29.21 12.64 -22.90
N LYS A 419 -28.12 11.88 -22.92
CA LYS A 419 -26.81 12.39 -23.30
C LYS A 419 -26.67 12.45 -24.82
N ALA A 420 -26.33 13.64 -25.32
CA ALA A 420 -25.98 13.92 -26.72
C ALA A 420 -26.92 13.23 -27.73
N LEU A 421 -28.22 13.54 -27.63
CA LEU A 421 -29.26 12.90 -28.41
C LEU A 421 -29.22 13.30 -29.89
N THR A 422 -29.51 12.30 -30.74
CA THR A 422 -29.83 12.45 -32.16
C THR A 422 -31.26 11.97 -32.39
N TYR A 423 -31.96 12.56 -33.35
CA TYR A 423 -33.38 12.35 -33.56
C TYR A 423 -33.66 11.87 -34.98
N LYS A 424 -34.64 10.99 -35.14
CA LYS A 424 -35.17 10.61 -36.46
C LYS A 424 -36.68 10.39 -36.39
N TRP A 425 -37.43 11.14 -37.20
CA TRP A 425 -38.86 11.00 -37.36
C TRP A 425 -39.21 10.14 -38.57
N SER A 426 -40.30 9.38 -38.47
CA SER A 426 -40.89 8.59 -39.55
C SER A 426 -42.42 8.59 -39.45
N PRO A 427 -43.16 8.79 -40.56
CA PRO A 427 -42.66 9.17 -41.88
C PRO A 427 -42.15 10.62 -41.88
N SER A 428 -41.27 10.97 -42.83
CA SER A 428 -40.81 12.36 -43.00
C SER A 428 -41.78 13.23 -43.82
N VAL A 429 -42.77 12.61 -44.46
CA VAL A 429 -43.77 13.30 -45.27
C VAL A 429 -44.63 14.22 -44.39
N GLY A 430 -44.80 15.45 -44.83
CA GLY A 430 -45.54 16.46 -44.07
C GLY A 430 -44.77 17.00 -42.85
N LEU A 431 -43.45 16.79 -42.74
CA LEU A 431 -42.59 17.44 -41.76
C LEU A 431 -41.63 18.41 -42.45
N ASN A 432 -41.27 19.50 -41.78
CA ASN A 432 -40.24 20.42 -42.30
C ASN A 432 -38.82 19.83 -42.21
N ARG A 433 -38.59 19.02 -41.18
CA ARG A 433 -37.34 18.30 -40.87
C ARG A 433 -37.70 17.04 -40.11
N ASP A 434 -36.93 16.00 -40.32
CA ASP A 434 -37.11 14.71 -39.65
C ASP A 434 -35.97 14.37 -38.67
N ASP A 435 -35.04 15.29 -38.43
CA ASP A 435 -33.82 15.09 -37.66
C ASP A 435 -33.69 16.02 -36.44
N VAL A 436 -34.80 16.66 -36.04
CA VAL A 436 -34.88 17.60 -34.91
C VAL A 436 -35.87 17.12 -33.85
N LEU A 437 -35.67 17.53 -32.60
CA LEU A 437 -36.56 17.17 -31.49
C LEU A 437 -38.01 17.65 -31.72
N ASN A 438 -38.16 18.89 -32.20
CA ASN A 438 -39.45 19.57 -32.34
C ASN A 438 -39.70 20.00 -33.79
N PRO A 439 -40.08 19.08 -34.69
CA PRO A 439 -40.38 19.42 -36.07
C PRO A 439 -41.71 20.17 -36.19
N ILE A 440 -41.89 20.86 -37.31
CA ILE A 440 -43.16 21.43 -37.74
C ILE A 440 -43.84 20.42 -38.66
N ALA A 441 -45.03 19.97 -38.27
CA ALA A 441 -45.88 19.05 -39.00
C ALA A 441 -47.00 19.78 -39.74
N PHE A 442 -47.23 19.42 -40.99
CA PHE A 442 -48.25 19.91 -41.92
C PHE A 442 -48.77 18.78 -42.84
N PRO A 443 -49.15 17.60 -42.33
CA PRO A 443 -49.66 16.53 -43.17
C PRO A 443 -51.00 16.89 -43.85
N ASP A 444 -51.26 16.31 -45.02
CA ASP A 444 -52.53 16.47 -45.75
C ASP A 444 -53.67 15.59 -45.21
N LYS A 445 -53.32 14.55 -44.45
CA LYS A 445 -54.23 13.57 -43.85
C LYS A 445 -53.76 13.21 -42.44
N ASP A 446 -54.61 12.57 -41.66
CA ASP A 446 -54.24 12.02 -40.36
C ASP A 446 -52.97 11.17 -40.51
N THR A 447 -51.90 11.56 -39.81
CA THR A 447 -50.59 10.93 -39.90
C THR A 447 -50.09 10.63 -38.50
N GLU A 448 -49.69 9.38 -38.27
CA GLU A 448 -48.94 8.99 -37.07
C GLU A 448 -47.45 9.17 -37.34
N TYR A 449 -46.79 9.96 -36.50
CA TYR A 449 -45.35 10.20 -36.53
C TYR A 449 -44.68 9.47 -35.38
N GLU A 450 -43.66 8.68 -35.70
CA GLU A 450 -42.79 8.01 -34.75
C GLU A 450 -41.45 8.74 -34.66
N LEU A 451 -41.00 9.01 -33.44
CA LEU A 451 -39.67 9.53 -33.14
C LEU A 451 -38.81 8.40 -32.58
N VAL A 452 -37.60 8.27 -33.14
CA VAL A 452 -36.49 7.53 -32.55
C VAL A 452 -35.46 8.53 -32.02
N ALA A 453 -35.30 8.60 -30.70
CA ALA A 453 -34.23 9.37 -30.06
C ALA A 453 -33.09 8.42 -29.66
N THR A 454 -31.85 8.74 -30.07
CA THR A 454 -30.66 7.90 -29.87
C THR A 454 -29.55 8.67 -29.16
N THR A 455 -29.01 8.14 -28.06
CA THR A 455 -27.84 8.72 -27.36
C THR A 455 -26.54 8.52 -28.14
N SER A 456 -25.48 9.25 -27.78
CA SER A 456 -24.14 9.04 -28.34
C SER A 456 -23.59 7.63 -28.16
N GLU A 457 -24.06 6.93 -27.13
CA GLU A 457 -23.70 5.55 -26.77
C GLU A 457 -24.55 4.50 -27.49
N GLY A 458 -25.54 4.92 -28.29
CA GLY A 458 -26.37 4.04 -29.11
C GLY A 458 -27.70 3.60 -28.48
N CYS A 459 -28.04 4.09 -27.29
CA CYS A 459 -29.30 3.75 -26.63
C CYS A 459 -30.49 4.47 -27.25
N LYS A 460 -31.58 3.75 -27.49
CA LYS A 460 -32.74 4.24 -28.23
C LYS A 460 -34.01 4.21 -27.39
N VAL A 461 -34.87 5.21 -27.63
CA VAL A 461 -36.28 5.20 -27.21
C VAL A 461 -37.15 5.55 -28.40
N ILE A 462 -38.30 4.90 -28.51
CA ILE A 462 -39.25 5.06 -29.60
C ILE A 462 -40.58 5.52 -29.00
N THR A 463 -41.15 6.58 -29.57
CA THR A 463 -42.44 7.14 -29.15
C THR A 463 -43.22 7.66 -30.35
N SER A 464 -44.55 7.57 -30.35
CA SER A 464 -45.40 8.04 -31.46
C SER A 464 -46.41 9.12 -31.05
N VAL A 465 -46.83 9.91 -32.03
CA VAL A 465 -47.94 10.86 -31.93
C VAL A 465 -48.79 10.88 -33.18
N LEU A 466 -50.10 10.94 -32.96
CA LEU A 466 -51.06 11.15 -34.03
C LEU A 466 -51.32 12.65 -34.24
N VAL A 467 -51.14 13.13 -35.46
CA VAL A 467 -51.55 14.47 -35.90
C VAL A 467 -52.79 14.34 -36.78
N LYS A 468 -53.92 14.88 -36.31
CA LYS A 468 -55.21 14.86 -37.02
C LYS A 468 -55.42 16.10 -37.87
N VAL A 469 -55.92 15.91 -39.09
CA VAL A 469 -56.15 16.97 -40.07
C VAL A 469 -57.65 17.24 -40.20
N LEU A 470 -58.06 18.37 -39.63
CA LEU A 470 -59.44 18.82 -39.59
C LEU A 470 -59.80 19.60 -40.86
N GLN A 471 -60.77 19.09 -41.60
CA GLN A 471 -61.21 19.69 -42.85
C GLN A 471 -62.06 20.96 -42.63
N ALA A 472 -62.20 21.77 -43.68
CA ALA A 472 -63.12 22.91 -43.65
C ALA A 472 -64.57 22.41 -43.58
N LEU A 473 -65.32 22.92 -42.60
CA LEU A 473 -66.76 22.67 -42.52
C LEU A 473 -67.45 23.55 -43.57
N VAL A 474 -68.26 22.94 -44.43
CA VAL A 474 -69.10 23.65 -45.39
C VAL A 474 -70.56 23.26 -45.10
N PRO A 475 -71.20 23.91 -44.12
CA PRO A 475 -72.60 23.62 -43.82
C PRO A 475 -73.47 24.09 -44.98
N PRO A 476 -74.33 23.22 -45.55
CA PRO A 476 -75.30 23.66 -46.54
C PRO A 476 -76.28 24.65 -45.88
N ASN A 477 -76.74 25.63 -46.64
CA ASN A 477 -77.67 26.66 -46.17
C ASN A 477 -79.15 26.31 -46.42
N SER A 478 -79.42 25.12 -46.97
CA SER A 478 -80.77 24.61 -47.19
C SER A 478 -80.80 23.09 -47.13
N PHE A 479 -81.94 22.53 -46.71
CA PHE A 479 -82.27 21.11 -46.81
C PHE A 479 -83.79 20.94 -46.91
N THR A 480 -84.27 19.82 -47.45
CA THR A 480 -85.69 19.59 -47.75
C THR A 480 -86.19 18.33 -47.05
N PRO A 481 -86.62 18.41 -45.77
CA PRO A 481 -87.09 17.27 -45.00
C PRO A 481 -88.51 16.84 -45.44
N ASN A 482 -88.64 16.29 -46.65
CA ASN A 482 -89.91 15.89 -47.27
C ASN A 482 -90.09 14.37 -47.39
N GLY A 483 -89.07 13.58 -47.00
CA GLY A 483 -89.06 12.13 -47.01
C GLY A 483 -88.78 11.50 -48.38
N ASP A 484 -88.21 12.24 -49.34
CA ASP A 484 -87.92 11.75 -50.69
C ASP A 484 -86.54 11.06 -50.82
N GLY A 485 -85.77 11.01 -49.73
CA GLY A 485 -84.43 10.44 -49.65
C GLY A 485 -83.31 11.41 -50.05
N VAL A 486 -83.63 12.66 -50.42
CA VAL A 486 -82.68 13.67 -50.89
C VAL A 486 -82.70 14.91 -50.00
N ASN A 487 -81.59 15.19 -49.33
CA ASN A 487 -81.46 16.31 -48.39
C ASN A 487 -82.53 16.32 -47.28
N ASP A 488 -83.02 15.14 -46.88
CA ASP A 488 -83.99 14.99 -45.79
C ASP A 488 -83.44 15.37 -44.42
N VAL A 489 -82.12 15.37 -44.30
CA VAL A 489 -81.40 15.80 -43.12
C VAL A 489 -80.33 16.82 -43.50
N TRP A 490 -80.01 17.68 -42.54
CA TRP A 490 -78.96 18.67 -42.68
C TRP A 490 -77.59 18.00 -42.54
N ASP A 491 -77.07 17.40 -43.60
CA ASP A 491 -75.75 16.77 -43.59
C ASP A 491 -74.63 17.81 -43.72
N ILE A 492 -73.72 17.86 -42.73
CA ILE A 492 -72.60 18.81 -42.70
C ILE A 492 -71.32 18.03 -42.93
N LYS A 493 -70.79 18.13 -44.15
CA LYS A 493 -69.56 17.45 -44.54
C LYS A 493 -68.41 17.79 -43.60
N TYR A 494 -67.69 16.75 -43.18
CA TYR A 494 -66.51 16.79 -42.33
C TYR A 494 -66.73 17.23 -40.87
N LEU A 495 -67.98 17.38 -40.43
CA LEU A 495 -68.28 17.73 -39.05
C LEU A 495 -67.95 16.60 -38.06
N ASP A 496 -67.96 15.36 -38.54
CA ASP A 496 -67.48 14.16 -37.85
C ASP A 496 -66.00 14.26 -37.44
N THR A 497 -65.18 15.05 -38.15
CA THR A 497 -63.78 15.33 -37.76
C THR A 497 -63.67 16.21 -36.51
N TYR A 498 -64.77 16.83 -36.06
CA TYR A 498 -64.83 17.68 -34.86
C TYR A 498 -65.72 17.04 -33.77
N PRO A 499 -65.25 16.01 -33.06
CA PRO A 499 -66.09 15.24 -32.13
C PRO A 499 -66.65 16.08 -30.97
N SER A 500 -65.98 17.18 -30.63
CA SER A 500 -66.40 18.09 -29.55
C SER A 500 -67.21 19.29 -30.04
N ALA A 501 -67.49 19.41 -31.34
CA ALA A 501 -68.24 20.54 -31.88
C ALA A 501 -69.65 20.61 -31.28
N THR A 502 -70.16 21.81 -31.02
CA THR A 502 -71.55 22.02 -30.60
C THR A 502 -72.33 22.67 -31.74
N ILE A 503 -73.50 22.11 -32.06
CA ILE A 503 -74.35 22.54 -33.14
C ILE A 503 -75.68 22.96 -32.55
N ASP A 504 -76.07 24.21 -32.75
CA ASP A 504 -77.34 24.74 -32.33
C ASP A 504 -78.10 25.34 -33.53
N VAL A 505 -79.41 25.12 -33.60
CA VAL A 505 -80.30 25.77 -34.60
C VAL A 505 -81.39 26.53 -33.86
N PHE A 506 -81.68 27.75 -34.31
CA PHE A 506 -82.61 28.68 -33.69
C PHE A 506 -83.69 29.13 -34.67
N ASN A 507 -84.91 29.30 -34.16
CA ASN A 507 -86.01 29.91 -34.92
C ASN A 507 -85.93 31.45 -34.91
N ARG A 508 -86.82 32.11 -35.66
CA ARG A 508 -86.87 33.59 -35.79
C ARG A 508 -87.04 34.35 -34.47
N ASN A 509 -87.55 33.70 -33.42
CA ASN A 509 -87.77 34.31 -32.10
C ASN A 509 -86.57 34.09 -31.17
N GLY A 510 -85.48 33.47 -31.64
CA GLY A 510 -84.31 33.12 -30.83
C GLY A 510 -84.46 31.84 -30.01
N GLY A 511 -85.56 31.09 -30.18
CA GLY A 511 -85.76 29.81 -29.51
C GLY A 511 -84.93 28.71 -30.18
N LYS A 512 -84.20 27.93 -29.37
CA LYS A 512 -83.38 26.82 -29.85
C LYS A 512 -84.26 25.62 -30.22
N VAL A 513 -84.18 25.18 -31.47
CA VAL A 513 -84.96 24.07 -32.05
C VAL A 513 -84.12 22.81 -32.33
N PHE A 514 -82.79 22.92 -32.30
CA PHE A 514 -81.88 21.77 -32.33
C PHE A 514 -80.64 22.07 -31.52
N SER A 515 -80.09 21.06 -30.84
CA SER A 515 -78.82 21.15 -30.12
C SER A 515 -78.13 19.79 -30.13
N SER A 516 -76.84 19.76 -30.44
CA SER A 516 -76.03 18.53 -30.36
C SER A 516 -74.59 18.84 -29.97
N VAL A 517 -73.97 17.90 -29.25
CA VAL A 517 -72.52 17.82 -29.04
C VAL A 517 -72.00 16.66 -29.89
N GLY A 518 -71.09 16.97 -30.82
CA GLY A 518 -70.84 16.13 -31.99
C GLY A 518 -72.04 16.15 -32.95
N TYR A 519 -71.92 15.46 -34.09
CA TYR A 519 -72.96 15.45 -35.13
C TYR A 519 -73.25 14.05 -35.65
N LYS A 520 -73.49 13.11 -34.72
CA LYS A 520 -73.79 11.70 -35.07
C LYS A 520 -75.18 11.53 -35.68
N THR A 521 -76.14 12.32 -35.22
CA THR A 521 -77.51 12.35 -35.76
C THR A 521 -77.73 13.73 -36.38
N PRO A 522 -77.75 13.82 -37.72
CA PRO A 522 -78.01 15.07 -38.41
C PRO A 522 -79.40 15.63 -38.06
N PHE A 523 -79.54 16.95 -38.11
CA PHE A 523 -80.83 17.61 -37.88
C PHE A 523 -81.79 17.30 -39.03
N ASP A 524 -82.99 16.84 -38.73
CA ASP A 524 -84.00 16.35 -39.68
C ASP A 524 -85.17 17.33 -39.89
N GLY A 525 -85.06 18.55 -39.35
CA GLY A 525 -86.13 19.55 -39.45
C GLY A 525 -87.30 19.35 -38.49
N ASN A 526 -87.23 18.38 -37.57
CA ASN A 526 -88.24 18.18 -36.54
C ASN A 526 -87.85 18.83 -35.21
N TYR A 527 -88.83 19.41 -34.51
CA TYR A 527 -88.68 19.85 -33.13
C TYR A 527 -89.82 19.27 -32.30
N GLN A 528 -89.49 18.56 -31.21
CA GLN A 528 -90.47 17.87 -30.37
C GLN A 528 -91.37 16.88 -31.17
N ASN A 529 -90.78 16.15 -32.12
CA ASN A 529 -91.46 15.21 -33.02
C ASN A 529 -92.54 15.83 -33.93
N GLN A 530 -92.48 17.14 -34.15
CA GLN A 530 -93.34 17.83 -35.11
C GLN A 530 -92.48 18.52 -36.17
N PRO A 531 -92.92 18.53 -37.44
CA PRO A 531 -92.21 19.23 -38.50
C PRO A 531 -92.20 20.72 -38.20
N LEU A 532 -91.02 21.33 -38.31
CA LEU A 532 -90.89 22.77 -38.17
C LEU A 532 -91.52 23.49 -39.38
N PRO A 533 -92.13 24.68 -39.19
CA PRO A 533 -92.65 25.45 -40.30
C PRO A 533 -91.55 25.80 -41.32
N VAL A 534 -91.90 25.76 -42.61
CA VAL A 534 -91.04 26.23 -43.69
C VAL A 534 -90.64 27.68 -43.43
N GLY A 535 -89.34 27.95 -43.42
CA GLY A 535 -88.81 29.27 -43.13
C GLY A 535 -87.32 29.24 -42.85
N VAL A 536 -86.74 30.42 -42.64
CA VAL A 536 -85.30 30.54 -42.38
C VAL A 536 -85.04 30.43 -40.88
N TYR A 537 -84.20 29.46 -40.53
CA TYR A 537 -83.62 29.25 -39.21
C TYR A 537 -82.19 29.79 -39.18
N TYR A 538 -81.62 29.92 -38.00
CA TYR A 538 -80.25 30.39 -37.82
C TYR A 538 -79.44 29.33 -37.10
N TYR A 539 -78.33 28.89 -37.69
CA TYR A 539 -77.46 27.90 -37.05
C TYR A 539 -76.22 28.53 -36.42
N LEU A 540 -75.71 27.85 -35.40
CA LEU A 540 -74.48 28.18 -34.69
C LEU A 540 -73.69 26.88 -34.49
N ILE A 541 -72.62 26.71 -35.26
CA ILE A 541 -71.68 25.60 -35.13
C ILE A 541 -70.43 26.14 -34.47
N ASN A 542 -70.20 25.78 -33.21
CA ASN A 542 -68.95 26.05 -32.53
C ASN A 542 -68.08 24.80 -32.58
N PRO A 543 -66.97 24.80 -33.34
CA PRO A 543 -66.12 23.62 -33.48
C PRO A 543 -65.35 23.24 -32.19
N ARG A 544 -65.41 24.07 -31.14
CA ARG A 544 -64.80 23.86 -29.80
C ARG A 544 -63.29 23.58 -29.80
N ASN A 545 -62.60 23.96 -30.86
CA ASN A 545 -61.15 23.78 -31.04
C ASN A 545 -60.42 25.10 -31.39
N GLY A 546 -61.03 26.24 -31.07
CA GLY A 546 -60.47 27.57 -31.33
C GLY A 546 -60.83 28.19 -32.69
N ARG A 547 -61.47 27.45 -33.61
CA ARG A 547 -62.09 28.06 -34.81
C ARG A 547 -63.19 29.05 -34.42
N LYS A 548 -63.35 30.10 -35.23
CA LYS A 548 -64.53 30.97 -35.15
C LYS A 548 -65.79 30.12 -35.34
N THR A 549 -66.78 30.41 -34.52
CA THR A 549 -68.12 29.86 -34.65
C THR A 549 -68.64 30.14 -36.06
N ILE A 550 -69.10 29.09 -36.75
CA ILE A 550 -69.70 29.19 -38.07
C ILE A 550 -71.19 29.41 -37.86
N THR A 551 -71.71 30.46 -38.48
CA THR A 551 -73.11 30.85 -38.33
C THR A 551 -73.69 31.19 -39.68
N GLY A 552 -74.97 30.94 -39.87
CA GLY A 552 -75.64 31.31 -41.10
C GLY A 552 -77.13 30.99 -41.07
N PRO A 553 -77.86 31.44 -42.11
CA PRO A 553 -79.22 31.00 -42.33
C PRO A 553 -79.24 29.52 -42.76
N LEU A 554 -80.22 28.78 -42.27
CA LEU A 554 -80.59 27.44 -42.72
C LEU A 554 -82.05 27.51 -43.19
N THR A 555 -82.28 27.25 -44.47
CA THR A 555 -83.60 27.33 -45.12
C THR A 555 -84.25 25.97 -45.25
#